data_AF-A0A7S4KI85-F1
#
_entry.id   AF-A0A7S4KI85-F1
#
_cell.length_a   1.000
_cell.length_b   1.000
_cell.length_c   1.000
_cell.angle_alpha   90.00
_cell.angle_beta   90.00
_cell.angle_gamma   90.00
#
_symmetry.space_group_name_H-M   'P 1'
#
loop_
_entity.id
_entity.type
_entity.pdbx_description
1 polymer ?
#
loop_
_entity_poly.entity_id
_entity_poly.type
_entity_poly.pdbx_seq_one_letter_code
_entity_poly.pdbx_strand_id
1 'polypeptide(L)'
;SELDYLKGELESMVKKYRELQKKYEELRLRSKEEAQYLINSQESLLHQFQNIQKEREKLTKKLKSLKAKAKLMESEQSAKSYHVDPPKEGPVTIVSTGVQGSAGLWQDRPKVMGEATMLHNALIKNIAYEFGGYEMKWEGDSFTYVFEKLGNAIEF
;
A
#
# COMPACT_ATOMS: atom_id res chain seq x y z
N SER A 1 -36.38 -78.40 -6.53
CA SER A 1 -35.32 -78.99 -7.39
C SER A 1 -34.18 -77.97 -7.52
N GLU A 2 -33.03 -78.33 -8.09
CA GLU A 2 -31.92 -77.37 -8.37
C GLU A 2 -32.40 -76.15 -9.18
N LEU A 3 -33.42 -76.37 -10.01
CA LEU A 3 -34.09 -75.36 -10.83
C LEU A 3 -34.84 -74.30 -10.01
N ASP A 4 -35.47 -74.68 -8.89
CA ASP A 4 -36.15 -73.73 -7.99
C ASP A 4 -35.14 -72.86 -7.23
N TYR A 5 -33.99 -73.43 -6.86
CA TYR A 5 -32.91 -72.70 -6.20
C TYR A 5 -32.33 -71.64 -7.13
N LEU A 6 -31.98 -72.02 -8.37
CA LEU A 6 -31.48 -71.09 -9.39
C LEU A 6 -32.47 -69.97 -9.73
N LYS A 7 -33.78 -70.28 -9.72
CA LYS A 7 -34.83 -69.27 -9.94
C LYS A 7 -34.89 -68.25 -8.81
N GLY A 8 -34.82 -68.69 -7.55
CA GLY A 8 -34.77 -67.79 -6.39
C GLY A 8 -33.51 -66.90 -6.39
N GLU A 9 -32.38 -67.44 -6.83
CA GLU A 9 -31.12 -66.69 -6.95
C GLU A 9 -31.20 -65.62 -8.07
N LEU A 10 -31.78 -65.98 -9.22
CA LEU A 10 -32.04 -65.04 -10.32
C LEU A 10 -32.97 -63.89 -9.89
N GLU A 11 -34.06 -64.20 -9.18
CA GLU A 11 -34.99 -63.19 -8.65
C GLU A 11 -34.30 -62.21 -7.67
N SER A 12 -33.45 -62.75 -6.78
CA SER A 12 -32.64 -61.95 -5.86
C SER A 12 -31.66 -61.03 -6.61
N MET A 13 -31.00 -61.55 -7.65
CA MET A 13 -30.07 -60.79 -8.48
C MET A 13 -30.78 -59.66 -9.24
N VAL A 14 -31.95 -59.93 -9.82
CA VAL A 14 -32.77 -58.92 -10.51
C VAL A 14 -33.20 -57.81 -9.54
N LYS A 15 -33.58 -58.17 -8.30
CA LYS A 15 -33.93 -57.18 -7.27
C LYS A 15 -32.74 -56.27 -6.93
N LYS A 16 -31.57 -56.87 -6.67
CA LYS A 16 -30.33 -56.12 -6.41
C LYS A 16 -29.95 -55.20 -7.58
N TYR A 17 -30.09 -55.68 -8.82
CA TYR A 17 -29.82 -54.88 -10.00
C TYR A 17 -30.73 -53.65 -10.09
N ARG A 18 -32.04 -53.81 -9.82
CA ARG A 18 -33.00 -52.68 -9.79
C ARG A 18 -32.66 -51.67 -8.70
N GLU A 19 -32.32 -52.13 -7.50
CA GLU A 19 -31.89 -51.26 -6.40
C GLU A 19 -30.61 -50.48 -6.76
N LEU A 20 -29.65 -51.17 -7.39
CA LEU A 20 -28.42 -50.55 -7.85
C LEU A 20 -28.67 -49.50 -8.94
N GLN A 21 -29.55 -49.78 -9.91
CA GLN A 21 -29.94 -48.80 -10.93
C GLN A 21 -30.59 -47.56 -10.32
N LYS A 22 -31.47 -47.74 -9.33
CA LYS A 22 -32.09 -46.61 -8.63
C LYS A 22 -31.05 -45.74 -7.93
N LYS A 23 -30.13 -46.37 -7.18
CA LYS A 23 -29.05 -45.66 -6.49
C LYS A 23 -28.10 -44.96 -7.46
N TYR A 24 -27.83 -45.56 -8.62
CA TYR A 24 -27.03 -44.94 -9.67
C TYR A 24 -27.68 -43.67 -10.21
N GLU A 25 -28.98 -43.70 -10.52
CA GLU A 25 -29.70 -42.52 -11.00
C GLU A 25 -29.80 -41.42 -9.93
N GLU A 26 -30.02 -41.76 -8.66
CA GLU A 26 -29.98 -40.80 -7.54
C GLU A 26 -28.61 -40.13 -7.43
N LEU A 27 -27.53 -40.92 -7.48
CA LEU A 27 -26.17 -40.40 -7.42
C LEU A 27 -25.87 -39.50 -8.63
N ARG A 28 -26.30 -39.90 -9.82
CA ARG A 28 -26.13 -39.14 -11.07
C ARG A 28 -26.86 -37.80 -11.01
N LEU A 29 -28.09 -37.78 -10.50
CA LEU A 29 -28.87 -36.55 -10.37
C LEU A 29 -28.20 -35.59 -9.37
N ARG A 30 -27.82 -36.09 -8.19
CA ARG A 30 -27.12 -35.30 -7.18
C ARG A 30 -25.81 -34.73 -7.70
N SER A 31 -25.02 -35.55 -8.39
CA SER A 31 -23.77 -35.11 -9.01
C SER A 31 -23.99 -33.98 -10.03
N LYS A 32 -25.07 -34.05 -10.81
CA LYS A 32 -25.45 -33.00 -11.77
C LYS A 32 -25.87 -31.70 -11.07
N GLU A 33 -26.63 -31.79 -9.97
CA GLU A 33 -27.03 -30.63 -9.18
C GLU A 33 -25.83 -29.93 -8.52
N GLU A 34 -24.92 -30.71 -7.94
CA GLU A 34 -23.68 -30.19 -7.34
C GLU A 34 -22.80 -29.51 -8.40
N ALA A 35 -22.64 -30.13 -9.58
CA ALA A 35 -21.91 -29.52 -10.69
C ALA A 35 -22.54 -28.20 -11.15
N GLN A 36 -23.87 -28.16 -11.27
CA GLN A 36 -24.58 -26.93 -11.67
C GLN A 36 -24.42 -25.82 -10.63
N TYR A 37 -24.51 -26.17 -9.34
CA TYR A 37 -24.27 -25.22 -8.25
C TYR A 37 -22.85 -24.64 -8.33
N LEU A 38 -21.84 -25.48 -8.54
CA LEU A 38 -20.45 -25.06 -8.66
C LEU A 38 -20.24 -24.14 -9.88
N ILE A 39 -20.85 -24.45 -11.02
CA ILE A 39 -20.78 -23.60 -12.22
C ILE A 39 -21.37 -22.22 -11.92
N ASN A 40 -22.59 -22.16 -11.38
CA ASN A 40 -23.24 -20.89 -11.05
C ASN A 40 -22.43 -20.07 -10.03
N SER A 41 -21.83 -20.75 -9.05
CA SER A 41 -20.95 -20.10 -8.07
C SER A 41 -19.68 -19.55 -8.73
N GLN A 42 -19.07 -20.28 -9.67
CA GLN A 42 -17.89 -19.81 -10.39
C GLN A 42 -18.20 -18.59 -11.26
N GLU A 43 -19.35 -18.56 -11.93
CA GLU A 43 -19.79 -17.41 -12.73
C GLU A 43 -19.97 -16.15 -11.86
N SER A 44 -20.59 -16.30 -10.68
CA SER A 44 -20.74 -15.20 -9.72
C SER A 44 -19.39 -14.67 -9.24
N LEU A 45 -18.47 -15.58 -8.88
CA LEU A 45 -17.11 -15.21 -8.46
C LEU A 45 -16.34 -14.50 -9.58
N LEU A 46 -16.48 -14.96 -10.83
CA LEU A 46 -15.85 -14.32 -11.98
C LEU A 46 -16.34 -12.87 -12.15
N HIS A 47 -17.65 -12.65 -12.01
CA HIS A 47 -18.23 -11.32 -12.08
C HIS A 47 -17.71 -10.40 -10.96
N GLN A 48 -17.63 -10.91 -9.73
CA GLN A 48 -17.05 -10.16 -8.60
C GLN A 48 -15.58 -9.80 -8.86
N PHE A 49 -14.79 -10.75 -9.36
CA PHE A 49 -13.38 -10.53 -9.69
C PHE A 49 -13.23 -9.42 -10.73
N GLN A 50 -14.04 -9.44 -11.80
CA GLN A 50 -14.01 -8.40 -12.83
C GLN A 50 -14.33 -7.01 -12.27
N ASN A 51 -15.30 -6.90 -11.36
CA ASN A 51 -15.64 -5.64 -10.72
C ASN A 51 -14.49 -5.14 -9.83
N ILE A 52 -13.87 -6.02 -9.05
CA ILE A 52 -12.69 -5.69 -8.25
C ILE A 52 -11.55 -5.18 -9.14
N GLN A 53 -11.30 -5.81 -10.30
CA GLN A 53 -10.26 -5.36 -11.22
C GLN A 53 -10.56 -3.95 -11.77
N LYS A 54 -11.80 -3.66 -12.17
CA LYS A 54 -12.22 -2.33 -12.63
C LYS A 54 -12.00 -1.27 -11.55
N GLU A 55 -12.39 -1.54 -10.31
CA GLU A 55 -12.21 -0.61 -9.19
C GLU A 55 -10.72 -0.40 -8.87
N ARG A 56 -9.90 -1.46 -8.89
CA ARG A 56 -8.44 -1.35 -8.74
C ARG A 56 -7.81 -0.45 -9.80
N GLU A 57 -8.26 -0.54 -11.06
CA GLU A 57 -7.77 0.32 -12.13
C GLU A 57 -8.11 1.80 -11.89
N LYS A 58 -9.36 2.08 -11.48
CA LYS A 58 -9.79 3.44 -11.11
C LYS A 58 -8.95 4.00 -9.95
N LEU A 59 -8.77 3.22 -8.89
CA LEU A 59 -7.93 3.58 -7.74
C LEU A 59 -6.48 3.86 -8.16
N THR A 60 -5.92 3.03 -9.04
CA THR A 60 -4.56 3.21 -9.55
C THR A 60 -4.41 4.51 -10.33
N LYS A 61 -5.39 4.85 -11.19
CA LYS A 61 -5.42 6.13 -11.91
C LYS A 61 -5.49 7.32 -10.95
N LYS A 62 -6.35 7.23 -9.92
CA LYS A 62 -6.47 8.25 -8.87
C LYS A 62 -5.18 8.41 -8.07
N LEU A 63 -4.49 7.32 -7.75
CA LEU A 63 -3.20 7.37 -7.05
C LEU A 63 -2.13 8.05 -7.91
N LYS A 64 -2.07 7.74 -9.21
CA LYS A 64 -1.15 8.41 -10.15
C LYS A 64 -1.40 9.92 -10.20
N SER A 65 -2.66 10.34 -10.29
CA SER A 65 -3.00 11.76 -10.35
C SER A 65 -2.73 12.48 -9.01
N LEU A 66 -2.97 11.84 -7.87
CA LEU A 66 -2.61 12.37 -6.55
C LEU A 66 -1.09 12.50 -6.38
N LYS A 67 -0.31 11.50 -6.81
CA LYS A 67 1.16 11.60 -6.80
C LYS A 67 1.67 12.73 -7.69
N ALA A 68 1.07 12.91 -8.87
CA ALA A 68 1.42 14.02 -9.75
C ALA A 68 1.08 15.38 -9.11
N LYS A 69 -0.09 15.51 -8.47
CA LYS A 69 -0.47 16.71 -7.71
C LYS A 69 0.47 16.97 -6.54
N ALA A 70 0.84 15.96 -5.77
CA ALA A 70 1.79 16.10 -4.67
C ALA A 70 3.16 16.58 -5.16
N LYS A 71 3.66 16.02 -6.27
CA LYS A 71 4.92 16.47 -6.90
C LYS A 71 4.84 17.92 -7.39
N LEU A 72 3.69 18.32 -7.95
CA LEU A 72 3.46 19.72 -8.35
C LEU A 72 3.42 20.65 -7.14
N MET A 73 2.74 20.27 -6.06
CA MET A 73 2.71 21.04 -4.81
C MET A 73 4.11 21.13 -4.17
N GLU A 74 4.90 20.06 -4.18
CA GLU A 74 6.31 20.07 -3.76
C GLU A 74 7.15 21.03 -4.63
N SER A 75 6.92 21.04 -5.95
CA SER A 75 7.60 21.97 -6.86
C SER A 75 7.14 23.42 -6.69
N GLU A 76 5.88 23.66 -6.32
CA GLU A 76 5.35 25.00 -6.01
C GLU A 76 5.84 25.50 -4.65
N GLN A 77 6.00 24.61 -3.66
CA GLN A 77 6.70 24.92 -2.40
C GLN A 77 8.19 25.16 -2.60
N SER A 78 8.84 24.48 -3.55
CA SER A 78 10.21 24.76 -3.95
C SER A 78 10.35 26.01 -4.84
N ALA A 79 9.28 26.42 -5.54
CA ALA A 79 9.22 27.62 -6.38
C ALA A 79 8.79 28.89 -5.62
N LYS A 80 8.20 28.74 -4.42
CA LYS A 80 8.38 29.72 -3.34
C LYS A 80 9.83 29.64 -2.89
N SER A 81 10.68 30.27 -3.68
CA SER A 81 12.12 30.36 -3.56
C SER A 81 12.53 30.71 -2.12
N TYR A 82 12.85 29.70 -1.32
CA TYR A 82 13.69 29.83 -0.13
C TYR A 82 15.16 30.07 -0.53
N HIS A 83 15.39 30.91 -1.54
CA HIS A 83 16.72 31.18 -2.07
C HIS A 83 17.24 32.45 -1.42
N VAL A 84 18.12 32.25 -0.45
CA VAL A 84 19.06 33.26 0.00
C VAL A 84 20.31 33.07 -0.85
N ASP A 85 20.86 34.14 -1.42
CA ASP A 85 22.13 34.06 -2.13
C ASP A 85 23.24 33.64 -1.16
N PRO A 86 24.24 32.86 -1.60
CA PRO A 86 25.40 32.56 -0.76
C PRO A 86 26.12 33.87 -0.37
N PRO A 87 26.66 33.98 0.86
CA PRO A 87 27.44 35.12 1.28
C PRO A 87 28.58 35.42 0.30
N LYS A 88 28.71 36.68 -0.11
CA LYS A 88 29.66 37.05 -1.17
C LYS A 88 31.10 37.06 -0.66
N GLU A 89 31.39 37.78 0.42
CA GLU A 89 32.71 37.85 1.08
C GLU A 89 32.55 38.34 2.55
N GLY A 90 33.51 38.01 3.42
CA GLY A 90 33.54 38.48 4.82
C GLY A 90 33.28 37.39 5.88
N PRO A 91 33.33 37.75 7.17
CA PRO A 91 33.04 36.80 8.25
C PRO A 91 31.57 36.37 8.20
N VAL A 92 31.34 35.07 8.35
CA VAL A 92 30.00 34.46 8.36
C VAL A 92 29.79 33.68 9.65
N THR A 93 28.52 33.48 10.02
CA THR A 93 28.14 32.59 11.13
C THR A 93 27.57 31.30 10.55
N ILE A 94 28.08 30.16 11.01
CA ILE A 94 27.60 28.84 10.58
C ILE A 94 26.80 28.23 11.72
N VAL A 95 25.57 27.82 11.44
CA VAL A 95 24.71 27.13 12.39
C VAL A 95 24.45 25.72 11.88
N SER A 96 24.74 24.73 12.71
CA SER A 96 24.42 23.34 12.43
C SER A 96 23.37 22.84 13.41
N THR A 97 22.34 22.18 12.89
CA THR A 97 21.21 21.66 13.66
C THR A 97 21.01 20.18 13.35
N GLY A 98 20.32 19.49 14.26
CA GLY A 98 19.96 18.07 14.10
C GLY A 98 19.04 17.62 15.22
N VAL A 99 18.26 16.56 15.00
CA VAL A 99 17.39 16.01 16.03
C VAL A 99 18.22 15.13 16.96
N GLN A 100 18.25 15.49 18.24
CA GLN A 100 19.01 14.75 19.24
C GLN A 100 18.50 13.30 19.35
N GLY A 101 19.43 12.34 19.25
CA GLY A 101 19.11 10.91 19.37
C GLY A 101 18.34 10.33 18.19
N SER A 102 18.34 10.99 17.03
CA SER A 102 17.57 10.58 15.84
C SER A 102 17.84 9.14 15.41
N ALA A 103 19.08 8.66 15.48
CA ALA A 103 19.44 7.28 15.16
C ALA A 103 18.62 6.24 15.96
N GLY A 104 18.44 6.46 17.27
CA GLY A 104 17.63 5.60 18.12
C GLY A 104 16.14 5.72 17.80
N LEU A 105 15.66 6.93 17.57
CA LEU A 105 14.26 7.18 17.20
C LEU A 105 13.88 6.52 15.86
N TRP A 106 14.80 6.50 14.91
CA TRP A 106 14.64 5.80 13.63
C TRP A 106 14.57 4.28 13.79
N GLN A 107 15.32 3.72 14.73
CA GLN A 107 15.27 2.29 15.05
C GLN A 107 13.99 1.91 15.79
N ASP A 108 13.64 2.67 16.83
CA ASP A 108 12.53 2.35 17.73
C ASP A 108 11.16 2.68 17.13
N ARG A 109 11.06 3.78 16.36
CA ARG A 109 9.78 4.36 15.90
C ARG A 109 9.88 4.93 14.48
N PRO A 110 10.23 4.13 13.46
CA PRO A 110 10.53 4.63 12.12
C PRO A 110 9.38 5.40 11.46
N LYS A 111 8.13 4.98 11.66
CA LYS A 111 6.97 5.67 11.07
C LYS A 111 6.76 7.06 11.68
N VAL A 112 6.78 7.15 13.00
CA VAL A 112 6.59 8.41 13.74
C VAL A 112 7.77 9.34 13.48
N MET A 113 9.00 8.80 13.47
CA MET A 113 10.20 9.58 13.17
C MET A 113 10.18 10.13 11.74
N GLY A 114 9.66 9.37 10.76
CA GLY A 114 9.48 9.87 9.40
C GLY A 114 8.54 11.06 9.32
N GLU A 115 7.38 10.97 9.97
CA GLU A 115 6.41 12.09 10.03
C GLU A 115 7.00 13.32 10.77
N ALA A 116 7.69 13.10 11.88
CA ALA A 116 8.35 14.16 12.65
C ALA A 116 9.48 14.84 11.86
N THR A 117 10.30 14.05 11.14
CA THR A 117 11.40 14.57 10.31
C THR A 117 10.86 15.43 9.17
N MET A 118 9.76 15.03 8.53
CA MET A 118 9.13 15.85 7.49
C MET A 118 8.70 17.23 8.03
N LEU A 119 8.08 17.26 9.21
CA LEU A 119 7.65 18.52 9.83
C LEU A 119 8.85 19.38 10.26
N HIS A 120 9.84 18.77 10.91
CA HIS A 120 11.08 19.44 11.31
C HIS A 120 11.77 20.11 10.11
N ASN A 121 11.97 19.36 9.02
CA ASN A 121 12.67 19.84 7.83
C ASN A 121 11.90 20.99 7.15
N ALA A 122 10.57 20.95 7.15
CA ALA A 122 9.76 22.04 6.60
C ALA A 122 9.85 23.32 7.44
N LEU A 123 9.78 23.19 8.77
CA LEU A 123 9.85 24.33 9.68
C LEU A 123 11.21 25.01 9.64
N ILE A 124 12.29 24.23 9.75
CA ILE A 124 13.63 24.81 9.86
C ILE A 124 14.07 25.51 8.58
N LYS A 125 13.65 25.01 7.40
CA LYS A 125 13.86 25.69 6.11
C LYS A 125 13.11 27.02 6.03
N ASN A 126 11.88 27.07 6.55
CA ASN A 126 11.10 28.31 6.55
C ASN A 126 11.70 29.36 7.50
N ILE A 127 12.10 28.94 8.72
CA ILE A 127 12.74 29.83 9.71
C ILE A 127 14.09 30.32 9.18
N ALA A 128 14.93 29.43 8.62
CA ALA A 128 16.20 29.81 8.05
C ALA A 128 16.03 30.88 6.96
N TYR A 129 15.07 30.71 6.06
CA TYR A 129 14.79 31.71 5.04
C TYR A 129 14.32 33.04 5.61
N GLU A 130 13.42 33.02 6.61
CA GLU A 130 12.92 34.24 7.27
C GLU A 130 14.06 35.09 7.83
N PHE A 131 15.08 34.44 8.38
CA PHE A 131 16.29 35.10 8.90
C PHE A 131 17.43 35.25 7.88
N GLY A 132 17.21 34.93 6.61
CA GLY A 132 18.23 35.08 5.55
C GLY A 132 19.41 34.11 5.70
N GLY A 133 19.15 32.88 6.13
CA GLY A 133 20.10 31.78 6.19
C GLY A 133 20.23 31.05 4.86
N TYR A 134 21.46 30.94 4.36
CA TYR A 134 21.81 30.14 3.19
C TYR A 134 21.99 28.67 3.57
N GLU A 135 21.23 27.75 2.95
CA GLU A 135 21.37 26.31 3.15
C GLU A 135 22.63 25.79 2.45
N MET A 136 23.63 25.34 3.22
CA MET A 136 24.87 24.79 2.67
C MET A 136 24.79 23.27 2.46
N LYS A 137 24.36 22.55 3.50
CA LYS A 137 24.27 21.08 3.48
C LYS A 137 23.07 20.62 4.29
N TRP A 138 22.44 19.54 3.83
CA TRP A 138 21.48 18.77 4.61
C TRP A 138 21.79 17.27 4.53
N GLU A 139 21.54 16.55 5.62
CA GLU A 139 21.67 15.09 5.70
C GLU A 139 20.63 14.55 6.68
N GLY A 140 19.56 13.94 6.16
CA GLY A 140 18.46 13.42 6.97
C GLY A 140 17.73 14.51 7.74
N ASP A 141 17.92 14.52 9.06
CA ASP A 141 17.38 15.47 10.03
C ASP A 141 18.37 16.58 10.42
N SER A 142 19.58 16.59 9.84
CA SER A 142 20.61 17.59 10.12
C SER A 142 20.74 18.62 9.01
N PHE A 143 20.87 19.89 9.39
CA PHE A 143 21.05 21.03 8.49
C PHE A 143 22.25 21.87 8.89
N THR A 144 22.91 22.45 7.90
CA THR A 144 23.92 23.50 8.10
C THR A 144 23.55 24.73 7.29
N TYR A 145 23.36 25.84 7.99
CA TYR A 145 23.05 27.15 7.45
C TYR A 145 24.19 28.12 7.64
N VAL A 146 24.31 29.08 6.72
CA VAL A 146 25.27 30.18 6.78
C VAL A 146 24.52 31.51 6.80
N PHE A 147 24.83 32.35 7.78
CA PHE A 147 24.25 33.68 7.95
C PHE A 147 25.34 34.74 7.79
N GLU A 148 25.06 35.80 7.03
CA GLU A 148 25.95 36.96 6.90
C GLU A 148 26.02 37.77 8.21
N LYS A 149 24.94 37.80 8.99
CA LYS A 149 24.84 38.59 10.23
C LYS A 149 24.69 37.67 11.43
N LEU A 150 25.51 37.90 12.46
CA LEU A 150 25.44 37.17 13.73
C LEU A 150 24.07 37.30 14.40
N GLY A 151 23.44 38.49 14.36
CA GLY A 151 22.11 38.70 14.93
C GLY A 151 21.06 37.74 14.36
N ASN A 152 21.06 37.58 13.03
CA ASN A 152 20.14 36.67 12.36
C ASN A 152 20.37 35.20 12.76
N ALA A 153 21.61 34.80 12.97
CA ALA A 153 21.95 33.44 13.40
C ALA A 153 21.53 33.15 14.85
N ILE A 154 21.38 34.18 15.69
CA ILE A 154 20.93 34.05 17.09
C ILE A 154 19.40 34.04 17.17
N GLU A 155 18.72 34.76 16.27
CA GLU A 155 17.25 34.80 16.20
C GLU A 155 16.64 33.59 15.47
N PHE A 156 17.42 32.95 14.60
CA PHE A 156 17.15 31.64 14.00
C PHE A 156 17.05 30.53 15.06
#